data_AF-A0A3D5IF63-F1
#
_entry.id   AF-A0A3D5IF63-F1
#
_cell.length_a   1.000
_cell.length_b   1.000
_cell.length_c   1.000
_cell.angle_alpha   90.00
_cell.angle_beta   90.00
_cell.angle_gamma   90.00
#
_symmetry.space_group_name_H-M   'P 1'
#
loop_
_entity.id
_entity.type
_entity.pdbx_description
1 polymer ?
#
loop_
_entity_poly.entity_id
_entity_poly.type
_entity_poly.pdbx_seq_one_letter_code
_entity_poly.pdbx_strand_id
1 'polypeptide(L)'
;MLPIKRTVKNCKQNRGHIYMGRKRIEARIKKEAVEAVKSGKLTQSEASRRLGVGRTSIRSWISRIENEGEAGIEKAEQNRVYSVQLKREAVESYLTGDYSLREICEMFKIRDKRQLRAWLKVYNSGGDFKRMSGGSRMKSTHKVTQEERIQVAKECLESGNNYGEVAKKYGISYQQARTWTLKYRETGESGLEDRRGKRKHEQELRSELEQMQTRIAQLEHQLYIAEMENHLLKKLKEVERRNALGK
;
A
#
# COMPACT_ATOMS: atom_id res chain seq x y z
N MET A 1 -9.32 47.43 -2.70
CA MET A 1 -10.58 46.71 -2.44
C MET A 1 -10.50 45.33 -3.08
N LEU A 2 -10.75 44.25 -2.35
CA LEU A 2 -10.82 42.89 -2.93
C LEU A 2 -12.24 42.32 -2.74
N PRO A 3 -12.90 41.83 -3.80
CA PRO A 3 -14.29 41.41 -3.75
C PRO A 3 -14.48 40.01 -3.14
N ILE A 4 -15.70 39.81 -2.61
CA ILE A 4 -16.19 38.73 -1.78
C ILE A 4 -16.95 37.68 -2.64
N LYS A 5 -16.72 36.39 -2.33
CA LYS A 5 -17.55 35.18 -2.58
C LYS A 5 -17.89 34.77 -4.03
N ARG A 6 -17.44 33.55 -4.39
CA ARG A 6 -18.09 32.48 -5.19
C ARG A 6 -17.03 31.37 -5.33
N THR A 7 -17.18 30.11 -4.92
CA THR A 7 -18.24 29.14 -5.22
C THR A 7 -18.26 28.02 -4.15
N VAL A 8 -19.46 27.60 -3.75
CA VAL A 8 -19.74 26.40 -2.95
C VAL A 8 -20.29 25.33 -3.89
N LYS A 9 -19.75 24.11 -3.82
CA LYS A 9 -20.43 22.79 -3.86
C LYS A 9 -19.49 21.70 -4.37
N ASN A 10 -19.14 20.77 -3.47
CA ASN A 10 -18.95 19.36 -3.82
C ASN A 10 -19.12 18.54 -2.54
N CYS A 11 -20.32 18.01 -2.34
CA CYS A 11 -20.65 17.10 -1.26
C CYS A 11 -20.59 15.67 -1.83
N LYS A 12 -19.60 14.87 -1.41
CA LYS A 12 -19.69 13.42 -1.59
C LYS A 12 -20.28 12.85 -0.30
N GLN A 13 -21.54 12.42 -0.38
CA GLN A 13 -22.19 11.71 0.71
C GLN A 13 -21.64 10.29 0.77
N ASN A 14 -21.05 9.92 1.90
CA ASN A 14 -21.01 8.53 2.34
C ASN A 14 -21.24 8.51 3.86
N ARG A 15 -22.19 7.65 4.25
CA ARG A 15 -22.75 7.37 5.58
C ARG A 15 -21.95 7.92 6.79
N GLY A 16 -22.56 8.87 7.51
CA GLY A 16 -22.31 9.13 8.93
C GLY A 16 -21.21 10.13 9.31
N HIS A 17 -20.35 10.57 8.39
CA HIS A 17 -19.31 11.56 8.70
C HIS A 17 -19.03 12.49 7.52
N ILE A 18 -19.38 13.78 7.63
CA ILE A 18 -19.03 14.79 6.62
C ILE A 18 -17.55 15.13 6.77
N TYR A 19 -16.70 14.45 6.02
CA TYR A 19 -15.30 14.87 5.87
C TYR A 19 -15.27 16.06 4.89
N MET A 20 -15.32 17.29 5.43
CA MET A 20 -15.02 18.48 4.63
C MET A 20 -13.53 18.46 4.29
N GLY A 21 -13.18 17.90 3.13
CA GLY A 21 -11.82 17.97 2.60
C GLY A 21 -11.38 19.43 2.52
N ARG A 22 -10.40 19.83 3.34
CA ARG A 22 -9.88 21.22 3.31
C ARG A 22 -9.34 21.50 1.91
N LYS A 23 -9.89 22.52 1.24
CA LYS A 23 -9.43 22.94 -0.10
C LYS A 23 -7.94 23.28 0.00
N ARG A 24 -7.13 22.70 -0.89
CA ARG A 24 -5.69 22.92 -0.92
C ARG A 24 -5.43 24.35 -1.38
N ILE A 25 -4.81 25.15 -0.52
CA ILE A 25 -4.45 26.53 -0.83
C ILE A 25 -3.30 26.54 -1.83
N GLU A 26 -3.47 27.33 -2.89
CA GLU A 26 -2.49 27.53 -3.96
C GLU A 26 -1.19 28.16 -3.43
N ALA A 27 -0.07 27.86 -4.09
CA ALA A 27 1.24 28.36 -3.66
C ALA A 27 1.30 29.89 -3.64
N ARG A 28 0.70 30.55 -4.66
CA ARG A 28 0.62 32.02 -4.76
C ARG A 28 -0.01 32.67 -3.53
N ILE A 29 -1.19 32.19 -3.12
CA ILE A 29 -1.92 32.73 -1.95
C ILE A 29 -1.09 32.56 -0.67
N LYS A 30 -0.33 31.47 -0.54
CA LYS A 30 0.56 31.26 0.60
C LYS A 30 1.74 32.23 0.58
N LYS A 31 2.33 32.51 -0.59
CA LYS A 31 3.43 33.48 -0.76
C LYS A 31 2.96 34.88 -0.35
N GLU A 32 1.84 35.34 -0.91
CA GLU A 32 1.24 36.66 -0.59
C GLU A 32 0.94 36.79 0.92
N ALA A 33 0.43 35.73 1.55
CA ALA A 33 0.16 35.72 2.98
C ALA A 33 1.44 35.79 3.84
N VAL A 34 2.51 35.12 3.43
CA VAL A 34 3.80 35.18 4.14
C VAL A 34 4.44 36.56 3.96
N GLU A 35 4.40 37.13 2.77
CA GLU A 35 4.91 38.47 2.50
C GLU A 35 4.16 39.55 3.28
N ALA A 36 2.83 39.47 3.35
CA ALA A 36 2.01 40.36 4.16
C ALA A 36 2.32 40.25 5.66
N VAL A 37 2.68 39.05 6.14
CA VAL A 37 3.11 38.86 7.53
C VAL A 37 4.52 39.39 7.77
N LYS A 38 5.47 39.15 6.85
CA LYS A 38 6.85 39.64 6.95
C LYS A 38 6.95 41.18 6.87
N SER A 39 6.12 41.80 6.04
CA SER A 39 6.04 43.26 5.90
C SER A 39 5.27 43.95 7.04
N GLY A 40 4.80 43.20 8.05
CA GLY A 40 4.04 43.73 9.18
C GLY A 40 2.61 44.19 8.85
N LYS A 41 2.16 44.04 7.60
CA LYS A 41 0.81 44.40 7.15
C LYS A 41 -0.28 43.51 7.77
N LEU A 42 0.08 42.29 8.18
CA LEU A 42 -0.82 41.35 8.85
C LEU A 42 -0.10 40.62 9.97
N THR A 43 -0.81 40.37 11.06
CA THR A 43 -0.36 39.41 12.06
C THR A 43 -0.59 37.97 11.56
N GLN A 44 0.18 37.00 12.09
CA GLN A 44 -0.04 35.57 11.79
C GLN A 44 -1.48 35.12 12.13
N SER A 45 -2.09 35.73 13.15
CA SER A 45 -3.46 35.48 13.59
C SER A 45 -4.49 35.92 12.56
N GLU A 46 -4.29 37.10 11.99
CA GLU A 46 -5.18 37.66 10.97
C GLU A 46 -5.05 36.91 9.66
N ALA A 47 -3.82 36.56 9.23
CA ALA A 47 -3.60 35.72 8.06
C ALA A 47 -4.26 34.34 8.22
N SER A 48 -4.15 33.74 9.41
CA SER A 48 -4.83 32.49 9.78
C SER A 48 -6.35 32.61 9.67
N ARG A 49 -6.95 33.68 10.20
CA ARG A 49 -8.39 33.92 10.15
C ARG A 49 -8.89 34.17 8.74
N ARG A 50 -8.18 35.01 7.96
CA ARG A 50 -8.55 35.35 6.57
C ARG A 50 -8.52 34.16 5.64
N LEU A 51 -7.57 33.24 5.83
CA LEU A 51 -7.39 32.06 4.99
C LEU A 51 -8.08 30.81 5.52
N GLY A 52 -8.71 30.85 6.71
CA GLY A 52 -9.34 29.70 7.33
C GLY A 52 -8.35 28.56 7.66
N VAL A 53 -7.08 28.88 7.92
CA VAL A 53 -6.02 27.92 8.26
C VAL A 53 -5.57 28.09 9.69
N GLY A 54 -4.98 27.05 10.29
CA GLY A 54 -4.39 27.16 11.62
C GLY A 54 -3.15 28.07 11.62
N ARG A 55 -2.91 28.78 12.74
CA ARG A 55 -1.72 29.63 12.94
C ARG A 55 -0.41 28.86 12.70
N THR A 56 -0.38 27.56 13.03
CA THR A 56 0.75 26.65 12.77
C THR A 56 1.02 26.44 11.28
N SER A 57 0.00 26.51 10.41
CA SER A 57 0.17 26.44 8.96
C SER A 57 0.84 27.68 8.40
N ILE A 58 0.43 28.88 8.84
CA ILE A 58 1.08 30.15 8.49
C ILE A 58 2.55 30.11 8.92
N ARG A 59 2.81 29.73 10.18
CA ARG A 59 4.18 29.60 10.71
C ARG A 59 5.02 28.59 9.95
N SER A 60 4.43 27.47 9.51
CA SER A 60 5.13 26.48 8.68
C SER A 60 5.45 27.02 7.28
N TRP A 61 4.59 27.84 6.68
CA TRP A 61 4.89 28.47 5.40
C TRP A 61 6.02 29.48 5.51
N ILE A 62 6.05 30.30 6.57
CA ILE A 62 7.13 31.24 6.85
C ILE A 62 8.46 30.50 6.95
N SER A 63 8.54 29.47 7.81
CA SER A 63 9.75 28.67 7.99
C SER A 63 10.19 27.94 6.71
N ARG A 64 9.25 27.49 5.87
CA ARG A 64 9.59 26.89 4.58
C ARG A 64 10.17 27.90 3.60
N ILE A 65 9.65 29.13 3.55
CA ILE A 65 10.24 30.18 2.72
C ILE A 65 11.62 30.57 3.23
N GLU A 66 11.80 30.67 4.54
CA GLU A 66 13.11 31.02 5.14
C GLU A 66 14.18 29.96 4.86
N ASN A 67 13.82 28.68 4.94
CA ASN A 67 14.78 27.59 4.76
C ASN A 67 15.03 27.21 3.28
N GLU A 68 14.00 27.31 2.42
CA GLU A 68 14.04 26.77 1.04
C GLU A 68 13.72 27.84 -0.03
N GLY A 69 13.52 29.10 0.36
CA GLY A 69 13.01 30.13 -0.54
C GLY A 69 11.58 29.85 -1.01
N GLU A 70 11.18 30.49 -2.11
CA GLU A 70 9.83 30.36 -2.64
C GLU A 70 9.44 28.91 -3.02
N ALA A 71 10.42 28.11 -3.42
CA ALA A 71 10.24 26.69 -3.76
C ALA A 71 9.76 25.84 -2.58
N GLY A 72 9.99 26.28 -1.33
CA GLY A 72 9.57 25.54 -0.13
C GLY A 72 8.05 25.38 0.02
N ILE A 73 7.28 26.29 -0.57
CA ILE A 73 5.81 26.30 -0.57
C ILE A 73 5.23 25.54 -1.77
N GLU A 74 6.01 25.40 -2.83
CA GLU A 74 5.62 24.71 -4.05
C GLU A 74 5.52 23.20 -3.84
N LYS A 75 4.91 22.53 -4.82
CA LYS A 75 4.78 21.07 -4.77
C LYS A 75 6.15 20.47 -5.10
N ALA A 76 6.80 19.88 -4.10
CA ALA A 76 8.01 19.10 -4.35
C ALA A 76 7.68 17.89 -5.25
N GLU A 77 8.49 17.68 -6.28
CA GLU A 77 8.39 16.49 -7.16
C GLU A 77 8.87 15.22 -6.47
N GLN A 78 9.85 15.37 -5.56
CA GLN A 78 10.47 14.26 -4.85
C GLN A 78 10.56 14.55 -3.35
N ASN A 79 10.62 13.49 -2.55
CA ASN A 79 10.87 13.60 -1.11
C ASN A 79 12.31 14.06 -0.85
N ARG A 80 12.50 14.95 0.12
CA ARG A 80 13.84 15.36 0.59
C ARG A 80 14.58 14.15 1.16
N VAL A 81 15.79 13.93 0.66
CA VAL A 81 16.72 12.92 1.17
C VAL A 81 17.77 13.62 2.00
N TYR A 82 17.90 13.21 3.26
CA TYR A 82 18.97 13.67 4.16
C TYR A 82 20.00 12.57 4.31
N SER A 83 21.28 12.93 4.30
CA SER A 83 22.39 12.01 4.51
C SER A 83 22.33 11.40 5.92
N VAL A 84 22.97 10.24 6.10
CA VAL A 84 23.06 9.57 7.41
C VAL A 84 23.83 10.44 8.40
N GLN A 85 24.90 11.08 7.92
CA GLN A 85 25.74 12.01 8.69
C GLN A 85 24.92 13.18 9.24
N LEU A 86 24.19 13.89 8.36
CA LEU A 86 23.37 15.03 8.78
C LEU A 86 22.32 14.65 9.83
N LYS A 87 21.68 13.48 9.66
CA LYS A 87 20.71 12.99 10.65
C LYS A 87 21.34 12.72 12.01
N ARG A 88 22.57 12.19 12.01
CA ARG A 88 23.32 11.89 13.23
C ARG A 88 23.72 13.19 13.94
N GLU A 89 24.34 14.12 13.21
CA GLU A 89 24.72 15.43 13.74
C GLU A 89 23.51 16.18 14.33
N ALA A 90 22.38 16.20 13.62
CA ALA A 90 21.17 16.85 14.11
C ALA A 90 20.60 16.22 15.40
N VAL A 91 20.78 14.91 15.58
CA VAL A 91 20.38 14.22 16.81
C VAL A 91 21.37 14.49 17.93
N GLU A 92 22.68 14.46 17.64
CA GLU A 92 23.73 14.76 18.61
C GLU A 92 23.59 16.19 19.15
N SER A 93 23.35 17.19 18.29
CA SER A 93 23.07 18.57 18.71
C SER A 93 21.80 18.72 19.56
N TYR A 94 20.85 17.77 19.46
CA TYR A 94 19.70 17.75 20.37
C TYR A 94 20.05 17.15 21.73
N LEU A 95 20.99 16.19 21.76
CA LEU A 95 21.43 15.54 22.99
C LEU A 95 22.36 16.43 23.82
N THR A 96 23.09 17.36 23.21
CA THR A 96 23.86 18.37 23.96
C THR A 96 22.95 19.33 24.75
N GLY A 97 21.71 19.52 24.29
CA GLY A 97 20.70 20.32 24.97
C GLY A 97 20.81 21.84 24.73
N ASP A 98 21.78 22.28 23.94
CA ASP A 98 22.05 23.70 23.69
C ASP A 98 21.00 24.38 22.80
N TYR A 99 20.29 23.58 21.99
CA TYR A 99 19.36 24.06 20.98
C TYR A 99 17.99 23.37 21.10
N SER A 100 16.93 24.14 20.90
CA SER A 100 15.60 23.61 20.75
C SER A 100 15.46 22.82 19.44
N LEU A 101 14.49 21.89 19.38
CA LEU A 101 14.15 21.16 18.14
C LEU A 101 13.94 22.08 16.93
N ARG A 102 13.52 23.32 17.17
CA ARG A 102 13.28 24.29 16.11
C ARG A 102 14.60 24.86 15.59
N GLU A 103 15.47 25.32 16.48
CA GLU A 103 16.78 25.88 16.13
C GLU A 103 17.63 24.83 15.40
N ILE A 104 17.58 23.58 15.83
CA ILE A 104 18.25 22.47 15.12
C ILE A 104 17.67 22.28 13.72
N CYS A 105 16.34 22.36 13.55
CA CYS A 105 15.75 22.27 12.22
C CYS A 105 16.15 23.44 11.31
N GLU A 106 16.32 24.64 11.86
CA GLU A 106 16.78 25.82 11.11
C GLU A 106 18.26 25.68 10.73
N MET A 107 19.11 25.27 11.68
CA MET A 107 20.56 25.05 11.49
C MET A 107 20.86 23.97 10.44
N PHE A 108 20.21 22.82 10.54
CA PHE A 108 20.41 21.68 9.63
C PHE A 108 19.46 21.69 8.41
N LYS A 109 18.71 22.79 8.20
CA LYS A 109 17.72 22.96 7.11
C LYS A 109 16.73 21.79 7.02
N ILE A 110 16.31 21.25 8.17
CA ILE A 110 15.31 20.19 8.27
C ILE A 110 13.92 20.82 8.14
N ARG A 111 13.15 20.31 7.19
CA ARG A 111 11.84 20.87 6.81
C ARG A 111 10.80 20.92 7.95
N ASP A 112 10.83 19.97 8.88
CA ASP A 112 9.88 19.92 10.00
C ASP A 112 10.50 19.20 11.22
N LYS A 113 10.26 19.75 12.42
CA LYS A 113 10.61 19.12 13.71
C LYS A 113 10.04 17.71 13.88
N ARG A 114 8.95 17.36 13.18
CA ARG A 114 8.43 15.99 13.13
C ARG A 114 9.45 15.01 12.55
N GLN A 115 10.26 15.43 11.57
CA GLN A 115 11.33 14.60 11.00
C GLN A 115 12.43 14.35 12.03
N LEU A 116 12.89 15.42 12.70
CA LEU A 116 13.89 15.30 13.77
C LEU A 116 13.41 14.43 14.93
N ARG A 117 12.15 14.56 15.35
CA ARG A 117 11.56 13.66 16.36
C ARG A 117 11.49 12.21 15.92
N ALA A 118 11.23 11.95 14.64
CA ALA A 118 11.28 10.59 14.11
C ALA A 118 12.71 10.03 14.14
N TRP A 119 13.72 10.86 13.84
CA TRP A 119 15.12 10.46 13.92
C TRP A 119 15.57 10.18 15.35
N LEU A 120 15.17 11.01 16.31
CA LEU A 120 15.41 10.77 17.73
C LEU A 120 14.83 9.44 18.22
N LYS A 121 13.62 9.08 17.76
CA LYS A 121 13.03 7.76 18.08
C LYS A 121 13.87 6.60 17.54
N VAL A 122 14.33 6.70 16.30
CA VAL A 122 15.20 5.67 15.68
C VAL A 122 16.50 5.54 16.46
N TYR A 123 17.13 6.67 16.79
CA TYR A 123 18.36 6.71 17.58
C TYR A 123 18.17 6.07 18.97
N ASN A 124 17.12 6.46 19.71
CA ASN A 124 16.83 5.93 21.04
C ASN A 124 16.48 4.43 21.04
N SER A 125 15.98 3.89 19.93
CA SER A 125 15.77 2.44 19.76
C SER A 125 17.03 1.65 19.42
N GLY A 126 18.21 2.29 19.37
CA GLY A 126 19.46 1.67 18.91
C GLY A 126 19.48 1.38 17.40
N GLY A 127 18.55 1.97 16.65
CA GLY A 127 18.43 1.77 15.21
C GLY A 127 19.42 2.65 14.43
N ASP A 128 19.94 2.12 13.32
CA ASP A 128 20.80 2.90 12.42
C ASP A 128 19.94 3.66 11.38
N PHE A 129 20.39 4.84 10.96
CA PHE A 129 19.72 5.65 9.91
C PHE A 129 19.93 5.09 8.49
N LYS A 130 20.53 3.91 8.37
CA LYS A 130 20.71 3.21 7.11
C LYS A 130 19.38 2.99 6.43
N ARG A 131 19.35 3.21 5.12
CA ARG A 131 18.23 2.83 4.28
C ARG A 131 18.18 1.30 4.29
N MET A 132 17.25 0.73 5.04
CA MET A 132 16.87 -0.66 4.82
C MET A 132 16.33 -0.74 3.40
N SER A 133 17.18 -1.17 2.46
CA SER A 133 16.69 -1.75 1.23
C SER A 133 15.87 -2.95 1.68
N GLY A 134 14.54 -2.82 1.66
CA GLY A 134 13.64 -3.95 1.91
C GLY A 134 14.24 -5.18 1.23
N GLY A 135 14.52 -6.20 2.04
CA GLY A 135 15.60 -7.17 1.83
C GLY A 135 15.74 -7.71 0.42
N SER A 136 16.98 -8.11 0.09
CA SER A 136 17.39 -8.83 -1.14
C SER A 136 16.33 -8.84 -2.24
N ARG A 137 16.31 -7.80 -3.10
CA ARG A 137 15.68 -7.93 -4.41
C ARG A 137 16.55 -8.87 -5.23
N MET A 138 16.44 -10.16 -4.97
CA MET A 138 17.16 -11.19 -5.71
C MET A 138 16.67 -11.14 -7.16
N LYS A 139 17.58 -10.77 -8.07
CA LYS A 139 17.37 -10.83 -9.53
C LYS A 139 17.59 -12.26 -10.04
N SER A 140 17.05 -13.30 -9.42
CA SER A 140 17.13 -14.62 -10.05
C SER A 140 16.00 -14.73 -11.07
N THR A 141 16.35 -14.40 -12.31
CA THR A 141 15.58 -14.71 -13.54
C THR A 141 15.56 -16.22 -13.82
N HIS A 142 16.18 -17.05 -12.97
CA HIS A 142 16.16 -18.51 -13.11
C HIS A 142 14.74 -19.02 -12.84
N LYS A 143 14.04 -19.37 -13.91
CA LYS A 143 12.75 -20.06 -13.84
C LYS A 143 13.03 -21.51 -13.45
N VAL A 144 12.97 -21.80 -12.15
CA VAL A 144 13.12 -23.16 -11.65
C VAL A 144 12.02 -24.04 -12.24
N THR A 145 12.42 -25.08 -12.98
CA THR A 145 11.52 -26.02 -13.65
C THR A 145 10.85 -26.94 -12.63
N GLN A 146 9.80 -27.66 -13.05
CA GLN A 146 9.10 -28.57 -12.14
C GLN A 146 10.01 -29.72 -11.66
N GLU A 147 10.81 -30.27 -12.55
CA GLU A 147 11.76 -31.35 -12.26
C GLU A 147 12.80 -30.90 -11.22
N GLU A 148 13.34 -29.69 -11.37
CA GLU A 148 14.27 -29.12 -10.39
C GLU A 148 13.63 -28.96 -9.00
N ARG A 149 12.35 -28.55 -8.94
CA ARG A 149 11.62 -28.47 -7.64
C ARG A 149 11.44 -29.83 -7.01
N ILE A 150 11.14 -30.86 -7.81
CA ILE A 150 10.98 -32.24 -7.33
C ILE A 150 12.32 -32.76 -6.80
N GLN A 151 13.42 -32.52 -7.52
CA GLN A 151 14.75 -32.94 -7.10
C GLN A 151 15.17 -32.27 -5.78
N VAL A 152 14.93 -30.96 -5.65
CA VAL A 152 15.16 -30.22 -4.40
C VAL A 152 14.33 -30.80 -3.26
N ALA A 153 13.06 -31.11 -3.50
CA ALA A 153 12.18 -31.66 -2.46
C ALA A 153 12.64 -33.05 -2.00
N LYS A 154 13.04 -33.94 -2.93
CA LYS A 154 13.57 -35.27 -2.64
C LYS A 154 14.89 -35.19 -1.87
N GLU A 155 15.83 -34.38 -2.31
CA GLU A 155 17.12 -34.21 -1.65
C GLU A 155 16.99 -33.58 -0.25
N CYS A 156 16.05 -32.65 -0.05
CA CYS A 156 15.72 -32.14 1.28
C CYS A 156 15.18 -33.24 2.22
N LEU A 157 14.42 -34.21 1.71
CA LEU A 157 13.90 -35.31 2.52
C LEU A 157 15.01 -36.32 2.88
N GLU A 158 15.89 -36.63 1.93
CA GLU A 158 17.04 -37.53 2.12
C GLU A 158 18.07 -36.95 3.10
N SER A 159 18.30 -35.64 3.05
CA SER A 159 19.21 -34.92 3.96
C SER A 159 18.62 -34.62 5.36
N GLY A 160 17.47 -35.20 5.71
CA GLY A 160 16.86 -35.00 7.03
C GLY A 160 16.24 -33.61 7.26
N ASN A 161 15.80 -32.95 6.18
CA ASN A 161 15.23 -31.58 6.15
C ASN A 161 16.27 -30.45 6.29
N ASN A 162 17.51 -30.65 5.83
CA ASN A 162 18.51 -29.57 5.78
C ASN A 162 18.29 -28.63 4.58
N TYR A 163 17.27 -27.78 4.68
CA TYR A 163 16.90 -26.83 3.62
C TYR A 163 18.01 -25.83 3.28
N GLY A 164 18.91 -25.53 4.23
CA GLY A 164 19.96 -24.52 4.05
C GLY A 164 21.06 -24.97 3.09
N GLU A 165 21.48 -26.23 3.19
CA GLU A 165 22.49 -26.81 2.30
C GLU A 165 21.94 -27.02 0.89
N VAL A 166 20.73 -27.58 0.78
CA VAL A 166 20.05 -27.77 -0.51
C VAL A 166 19.80 -26.42 -1.18
N ALA A 167 19.39 -25.39 -0.42
CA ALA A 167 19.20 -24.05 -0.97
C ALA A 167 20.49 -23.47 -1.58
N LYS A 168 21.64 -23.68 -0.92
CA LYS A 168 22.95 -23.25 -1.44
C LYS A 168 23.34 -24.04 -2.69
N LYS A 169 23.15 -25.36 -2.69
CA LYS A 169 23.49 -26.24 -3.82
C LYS A 169 22.75 -25.86 -5.10
N TYR A 170 21.47 -25.54 -5.00
CA TYR A 170 20.62 -25.19 -6.14
C TYR A 170 20.52 -23.68 -6.41
N GLY A 171 21.20 -22.84 -5.61
CA GLY A 171 21.14 -21.38 -5.75
C GLY A 171 19.73 -20.79 -5.53
N ILE A 172 18.89 -21.47 -4.74
CA ILE A 172 17.51 -21.07 -4.44
C ILE A 172 17.40 -20.47 -3.04
N SER A 173 16.31 -19.75 -2.77
CA SER A 173 16.04 -19.25 -1.42
C SER A 173 15.73 -20.41 -0.46
N TYR A 174 16.19 -20.28 0.79
CA TYR A 174 15.77 -21.15 1.90
C TYR A 174 14.25 -21.35 1.95
N GLN A 175 13.49 -20.26 1.75
CA GLN A 175 12.03 -20.31 1.77
C GLN A 175 11.45 -21.12 0.60
N GLN A 176 12.10 -21.11 -0.56
CA GLN A 176 11.68 -21.91 -1.71
C GLN A 176 11.91 -23.40 -1.44
N ALA A 177 13.11 -23.78 -0.98
CA ALA A 177 13.43 -25.16 -0.62
C ALA A 177 12.43 -25.71 0.41
N ARG A 178 12.19 -24.97 1.51
CA ARG A 178 11.22 -25.38 2.54
C ARG A 178 9.79 -25.51 2.01
N THR A 179 9.33 -24.52 1.23
CA THR A 179 7.95 -24.52 0.70
C THR A 179 7.71 -25.67 -0.26
N TRP A 180 8.69 -26.00 -1.10
CA TRP A 180 8.58 -27.12 -2.03
C TRP A 180 8.58 -28.46 -1.30
N THR A 181 9.49 -28.68 -0.35
CA THR A 181 9.51 -29.92 0.44
C THR A 181 8.21 -30.15 1.21
N LEU A 182 7.61 -29.10 1.78
CA LEU A 182 6.33 -29.22 2.49
C LEU A 182 5.19 -29.61 1.54
N LYS A 183 5.07 -28.93 0.39
CA LYS A 183 4.06 -29.25 -0.63
C LYS A 183 4.21 -30.67 -1.17
N TYR A 184 5.45 -31.12 -1.35
CA TYR A 184 5.76 -32.47 -1.78
C TYR A 184 5.29 -33.51 -0.76
N ARG A 185 5.39 -33.23 0.54
CA ARG A 185 4.88 -34.11 1.60
C ARG A 185 3.36 -34.21 1.61
N GLU A 186 2.66 -33.10 1.35
CA GLU A 186 1.19 -33.03 1.40
C GLU A 186 0.52 -33.62 0.16
N THR A 187 1.07 -33.37 -1.03
CA THR A 187 0.38 -33.64 -2.31
C THR A 187 1.27 -34.33 -3.35
N GLY A 188 2.47 -34.76 -2.95
CA GLY A 188 3.43 -35.41 -3.82
C GLY A 188 3.94 -34.51 -4.94
N GLU A 189 4.34 -35.12 -6.05
CA GLU A 189 4.88 -34.42 -7.24
C GLU A 189 3.87 -33.45 -7.87
N SER A 190 2.57 -33.77 -7.78
CA SER A 190 1.49 -32.92 -8.31
C SER A 190 1.40 -31.55 -7.63
N GLY A 191 1.83 -31.46 -6.36
CA GLY A 191 1.84 -30.24 -5.55
C GLY A 191 2.81 -29.17 -6.04
N LEU A 192 3.87 -29.57 -6.74
CA LEU A 192 4.96 -28.71 -7.19
C LEU A 192 4.77 -28.12 -8.58
N GLU A 193 3.75 -28.58 -9.31
CA GLU A 193 3.39 -28.07 -10.63
C GLU A 193 2.96 -26.59 -10.58
N ASP A 194 3.56 -25.77 -11.44
CA ASP A 194 3.25 -24.34 -11.55
C ASP A 194 1.97 -24.13 -12.37
N ARG A 195 0.87 -23.81 -11.70
CA ARG A 195 -0.44 -23.58 -12.33
C ARG A 195 -0.87 -22.12 -12.34
N ARG A 196 0.05 -21.19 -12.05
CA ARG A 196 -0.24 -19.75 -12.13
C ARG A 196 -0.63 -19.38 -13.55
N GLY A 197 -1.79 -18.72 -13.70
CA GLY A 197 -2.30 -18.27 -15.00
C GLY A 197 -2.98 -19.34 -15.85
N LYS A 198 -3.07 -20.60 -15.41
CA LYS A 198 -3.83 -21.66 -16.10
C LYS A 198 -5.28 -21.68 -15.60
N ARG A 199 -6.26 -21.85 -16.49
CA ARG A 199 -7.68 -21.94 -16.11
C ARG A 199 -7.94 -23.29 -15.42
N LYS A 200 -8.80 -23.32 -14.40
CA LYS A 200 -9.06 -24.56 -13.61
C LYS A 200 -9.64 -25.70 -14.45
N HIS A 201 -10.49 -25.40 -15.45
CA HIS A 201 -11.11 -26.41 -16.31
C HIS A 201 -10.15 -27.15 -17.27
N GLU A 202 -8.96 -26.61 -17.52
CA GLU A 202 -7.93 -27.20 -18.38
C GLU A 202 -6.93 -28.06 -17.59
N GLN A 203 -7.11 -28.17 -16.27
CA GLN A 203 -6.16 -28.83 -15.38
C GLN A 203 -6.65 -30.22 -14.98
N GLU A 204 -5.73 -31.17 -14.94
CA GLU A 204 -5.99 -32.47 -14.32
C GLU A 204 -6.15 -32.30 -12.79
N LEU A 205 -7.20 -32.93 -12.28
CA LEU A 205 -7.65 -32.85 -10.88
C LEU A 205 -6.66 -33.64 -10.01
N ARG A 206 -6.08 -32.99 -9.00
CA ARG A 206 -4.93 -33.53 -8.23
C ARG A 206 -5.32 -34.54 -7.17
N SER A 207 -6.57 -34.53 -6.75
CA SER A 207 -7.07 -35.33 -5.63
C SER A 207 -8.48 -35.81 -5.91
N GLU A 208 -8.82 -36.99 -5.39
CA GLU A 208 -10.17 -37.52 -5.40
C GLU A 208 -11.18 -36.51 -4.84
N LEU A 209 -10.80 -35.72 -3.84
CA LEU A 209 -11.65 -34.67 -3.26
C LEU A 209 -11.98 -33.57 -4.28
N GLU A 210 -11.01 -33.18 -5.10
CA GLU A 210 -11.18 -32.16 -6.15
C GLU A 210 -12.07 -32.69 -7.29
N GLN A 211 -11.96 -33.99 -7.59
CA GLN A 211 -12.84 -34.68 -8.53
C GLN A 211 -14.29 -34.70 -8.04
N MET A 212 -14.50 -35.02 -6.77
CA MET A 212 -15.83 -35.04 -6.17
C MET A 212 -16.46 -33.64 -6.15
N GLN A 213 -15.71 -32.60 -5.80
CA GLN A 213 -16.22 -31.22 -5.81
C GLN A 213 -16.63 -30.75 -7.21
N THR A 214 -15.82 -31.08 -8.22
CA THR A 214 -16.15 -30.77 -9.63
C THR A 214 -17.41 -31.50 -10.06
N ARG A 215 -17.54 -32.77 -9.66
CA ARG A 215 -18.71 -33.59 -9.97
C ARG A 215 -19.98 -33.06 -9.29
N ILE A 216 -19.90 -32.65 -8.03
CA ILE A 216 -21.00 -32.01 -7.30
C ILE A 216 -21.45 -30.74 -8.03
N ALA A 217 -20.52 -29.86 -8.39
CA ALA A 217 -20.86 -28.63 -9.10
C ALA A 217 -21.52 -28.89 -10.47
N GLN A 218 -21.06 -29.92 -11.21
CA GLN A 218 -21.71 -30.34 -12.45
C GLN A 218 -23.14 -30.85 -12.23
N LEU A 219 -23.34 -31.66 -11.20
CA LEU A 219 -24.66 -32.21 -10.86
C LEU A 219 -25.63 -31.12 -10.38
N GLU A 220 -25.16 -30.19 -9.55
CA GLU A 220 -25.94 -29.03 -9.10
C GLU A 220 -26.37 -28.16 -10.29
N HIS A 221 -25.48 -27.95 -11.26
CA HIS A 221 -25.83 -27.22 -12.47
C HIS A 221 -26.88 -27.96 -13.31
N GLN A 222 -26.76 -29.28 -13.47
CA GLN A 222 -27.75 -30.09 -14.18
C GLN A 222 -29.11 -30.05 -13.49
N LEU A 223 -29.13 -30.15 -12.16
CA LEU A 223 -30.36 -30.02 -11.37
C LEU A 223 -31.01 -28.66 -11.57
N TYR A 224 -30.25 -27.58 -11.50
CA TYR A 224 -30.76 -26.23 -11.73
C TYR A 224 -31.41 -26.07 -13.12
N ILE A 225 -30.77 -26.59 -14.16
CA ILE A 225 -31.31 -26.55 -15.53
C ILE A 225 -32.60 -27.36 -15.62
N ALA A 226 -32.63 -28.57 -15.08
CA ALA A 226 -33.82 -29.43 -15.08
C ALA A 226 -34.98 -28.81 -14.28
N GLU A 227 -34.70 -28.15 -13.15
CA GLU A 227 -35.71 -27.40 -12.38
C GLU A 227 -36.29 -26.25 -13.21
N MET A 228 -35.43 -25.50 -13.90
CA MET A 228 -35.86 -24.40 -14.76
C MET A 228 -36.70 -24.88 -15.95
N GLU A 229 -36.35 -25.99 -16.59
CA GLU A 229 -37.15 -26.65 -17.61
C GLU A 229 -38.53 -27.06 -17.08
N ASN A 230 -38.58 -27.66 -15.90
CA ASN A 230 -39.85 -28.02 -15.24
C ASN A 230 -40.71 -26.79 -14.93
N HIS A 231 -40.11 -25.71 -14.45
CA HIS A 231 -40.81 -24.45 -14.22
C HIS A 231 -41.39 -23.87 -15.51
N LEU A 232 -40.61 -23.91 -16.60
CA LEU A 232 -41.05 -23.45 -17.91
C LEU A 232 -42.21 -24.30 -18.44
N LEU A 233 -42.14 -25.62 -18.34
CA LEU A 233 -43.23 -26.53 -18.72
C LEU A 233 -44.50 -26.30 -17.91
N LYS A 234 -44.40 -26.04 -16.60
CA LYS A 234 -45.54 -25.70 -15.75
C LYS A 234 -46.20 -24.39 -16.20
N LYS A 235 -45.40 -23.37 -16.53
CA LYS A 235 -45.89 -22.09 -17.04
C LYS A 235 -46.55 -22.22 -18.41
N LEU A 236 -46.00 -23.04 -19.30
CA LEU A 236 -46.58 -23.29 -20.62
C LEU A 236 -47.96 -23.95 -20.50
N LYS A 237 -48.09 -25.00 -19.67
CA LYS A 237 -49.38 -25.65 -19.37
C LYS A 237 -50.41 -24.69 -18.76
N GLU A 238 -49.97 -23.71 -17.98
CA GLU A 238 -50.84 -22.68 -17.40
C GLU A 238 -51.40 -21.75 -18.50
N VAL A 239 -50.54 -21.32 -19.43
CA VAL A 239 -50.93 -20.49 -20.58
C VAL A 239 -51.89 -21.24 -21.50
N GLU A 240 -51.60 -22.51 -21.83
CA GLU A 240 -52.48 -23.35 -22.64
C GLU A 240 -53.87 -23.51 -22.02
N ARG A 241 -53.94 -23.77 -20.70
CA ARG A 241 -55.22 -23.85 -19.98
C ARG A 241 -56.00 -22.54 -20.03
N ARG A 242 -55.33 -21.40 -19.86
CA ARG A 242 -55.97 -20.07 -19.98
C ARG A 242 -56.50 -19.82 -21.39
N ASN A 243 -55.75 -20.20 -22.42
CA ASN A 243 -56.18 -20.05 -23.81
C ASN A 243 -57.36 -20.98 -24.16
N ALA A 244 -57.41 -22.18 -23.58
CA ALA A 244 -58.51 -23.12 -23.78
C ALA A 244 -59.82 -22.70 -23.08
N LEU A 245 -59.71 -22.04 -21.92
CA LEU A 245 -60.86 -21.54 -21.14
C LEU A 245 -61.33 -20.13 -21.55
N GLY A 246 -60.57 -19.43 -22.40
CA GLY A 246 -60.89 -18.11 -22.94
C GLY A 246 -61.57 -18.12 -24.32
N LYS A 247 -62.03 -19.29 -24.78
CA LYS A 247 -62.97 -19.47 -25.91
C LYS A 247 -64.32 -19.88 -25.35
#